data_AF-A0A0P6YHQ7-F1
#
_entry.id   AF-A0A0P6YHQ7-F1
#
_cell.length_a   1.000
_cell.length_b   1.000
_cell.length_c   1.000
_cell.angle_alpha   90.00
_cell.angle_beta   90.00
_cell.angle_gamma   90.00
#
_symmetry.space_group_name_H-M   'P 1'
#
loop_
_entity.id
_entity.type
_entity.pdbx_description
1 polymer ?
#
loop_
_entity_poly.entity_id
_entity_poly.type
_entity_poly.pdbx_seq_one_letter_code
_entity_poly.pdbx_strand_id
1 'polypeptide(L)'
;MTNRATAALNEIDRTAERHAKAELYPGHGVRTGALRRSITAIPAVTRGRRIIGGIGTTKGDVSAYARVIHRKYEYLTKGLHKTIPSVLEIIERHMRK
;
A
#
# COMPACT_ATOMS: atom_id res chain seq x y z
N MET A 1 16.42 -6.07 -15.74
CA MET A 1 16.69 -4.76 -15.13
C MET A 1 15.37 -4.10 -14.79
N THR A 2 15.09 -3.84 -13.52
CA THR A 2 13.84 -3.16 -13.11
C THR A 2 13.92 -1.69 -13.48
N ASN A 3 12.95 -1.17 -14.22
CA ASN A 3 12.88 0.26 -14.56
C ASN A 3 12.89 1.10 -13.26
N ARG A 4 13.70 2.17 -13.21
CA ARG A 4 13.85 3.07 -12.05
C ARG A 4 12.49 3.60 -11.56
N ALA A 5 11.60 3.93 -12.48
CA ALA A 5 10.26 4.41 -12.13
C ALA A 5 9.38 3.29 -11.52
N THR A 6 9.56 2.03 -11.95
CA THR A 6 8.93 0.86 -11.32
C THR A 6 9.52 0.61 -9.93
N ALA A 7 10.82 0.79 -9.74
CA ALA A 7 11.46 0.69 -8.42
C ALA A 7 10.95 1.77 -7.45
N ALA A 8 10.82 3.02 -7.92
CA ALA A 8 10.24 4.11 -7.15
C ALA A 8 8.79 3.82 -6.73
N LEU A 9 7.93 3.36 -7.66
CA LEU A 9 6.54 3.05 -7.34
C LEU A 9 6.42 1.90 -6.33
N ASN A 10 7.26 0.86 -6.46
CA ASN A 10 7.31 -0.22 -5.47
C ASN A 10 7.67 0.28 -4.06
N GLU A 11 8.55 1.27 -3.94
CA GLU A 11 8.90 1.86 -2.64
C GLU A 11 7.76 2.72 -2.07
N ILE A 12 7.08 3.49 -2.93
CA ILE A 12 5.87 4.25 -2.57
C ILE A 12 4.80 3.28 -2.03
N ASP A 13 4.52 2.19 -2.76
CA ASP A 13 3.50 1.22 -2.38
C ASP A 13 3.84 0.52 -1.05
N ARG A 14 5.11 0.15 -0.83
CA ARG A 14 5.57 -0.41 0.46
C ARG A 14 5.46 0.59 1.60
N THR A 15 5.67 1.87 1.32
CA THR A 15 5.51 2.94 2.31
C THR A 15 4.04 3.13 2.68
N ALA A 16 3.17 3.14 1.68
CA ALA A 16 1.72 3.17 1.88
C ALA A 16 1.20 1.93 2.61
N GLU A 17 1.75 0.75 2.34
CA GLU A 17 1.44 -0.48 3.07
C GLU A 17 1.78 -0.34 4.57
N ARG A 18 2.98 0.18 4.89
CA ARG A 18 3.40 0.42 6.29
C ARG A 18 2.46 1.41 6.99
N HIS A 19 2.12 2.51 6.33
CA HIS A 19 1.18 3.48 6.89
C HIS A 19 -0.22 2.87 7.06
N ALA A 20 -0.76 2.16 6.07
CA ALA A 20 -2.07 1.51 6.16
C ALA A 20 -2.13 0.47 7.30
N LYS A 21 -1.05 -0.27 7.54
CA LYS A 21 -0.94 -1.19 8.68
C LYS A 21 -0.94 -0.47 10.03
N ALA A 22 -0.39 0.74 10.09
CA ALA A 22 -0.36 1.57 11.30
C ALA A 22 -1.72 2.20 11.64
N GLU A 23 -2.62 2.33 10.66
CA GLU A 23 -4.00 2.82 10.85
C GLU A 23 -4.96 1.77 11.44
N LEU A 24 -4.50 0.54 11.70
CA LEU A 24 -5.31 -0.51 12.32
C LEU A 24 -5.25 -0.42 13.85
N TYR A 25 -6.41 -0.28 14.49
CA TYR A 25 -6.58 -0.19 15.94
C TYR A 25 -7.16 -1.49 16.55
N PRO A 26 -7.03 -1.71 17.87
CA PRO A 26 -7.76 -2.77 18.56
C PRO A 26 -9.24 -2.77 18.17
N GLY A 27 -9.76 -3.92 17.70
CA GLY A 27 -11.12 -4.05 17.15
C GLY A 27 -11.18 -4.22 15.62
N HIS A 28 -10.12 -3.89 14.88
CA HIS A 28 -10.05 -4.09 13.42
C HIS A 28 -9.59 -5.51 13.01
N GLY A 29 -9.82 -6.52 13.85
CA GLY A 29 -9.20 -7.85 13.68
C GLY A 29 -7.72 -7.87 14.03
N VAL A 30 -7.23 -6.87 14.79
CA VAL A 30 -5.84 -6.80 15.28
C VAL A 30 -5.49 -7.95 16.22
N ARG A 31 -6.45 -8.44 17.03
CA ARG A 31 -6.23 -9.56 17.97
C ARG A 31 -5.76 -10.84 17.29
N THR A 32 -6.20 -11.11 16.06
CA THR A 32 -5.71 -12.24 15.26
C THR A 32 -4.56 -11.85 14.33
N GLY A 33 -4.33 -10.55 14.15
CA GLY A 33 -3.37 -9.97 13.20
C GLY A 33 -3.68 -10.26 11.74
N ALA A 34 -4.80 -10.93 11.44
CA ALA A 34 -5.11 -11.45 10.11
C ALA A 34 -5.28 -10.33 9.08
N LEU A 35 -6.00 -9.26 9.44
CA LEU A 35 -6.16 -8.10 8.56
C LEU A 35 -4.84 -7.34 8.37
N ARG A 36 -4.05 -7.15 9.43
CA ARG A 36 -2.75 -6.45 9.31
C ARG A 36 -1.79 -7.21 8.39
N ARG A 37 -1.79 -8.55 8.44
CA ARG A 37 -0.95 -9.40 7.57
C ARG A 37 -1.44 -9.44 6.12
N SER A 38 -2.73 -9.23 5.87
CA SER A 38 -3.27 -9.29 4.51
C SER A 38 -3.05 -8.02 3.69
N ILE A 39 -2.77 -6.88 4.34
CA ILE A 39 -2.40 -5.64 3.65
C ILE A 39 -1.04 -5.82 2.99
N THR A 40 -0.99 -5.65 1.67
CA THR A 40 0.21 -5.86 0.87
C THR A 40 0.31 -4.85 -0.26
N ALA A 41 1.54 -4.39 -0.53
CA ALA A 41 1.89 -3.71 -1.76
C ALA A 41 1.82 -4.68 -2.95
N ILE A 42 1.15 -4.26 -4.01
CA ILE A 42 1.04 -4.97 -5.28
C ILE A 42 2.25 -4.56 -6.13
N PRO A 43 3.06 -5.51 -6.63
CA PRO A 43 4.23 -5.18 -7.43
C PRO A 43 3.88 -4.28 -8.61
N ALA A 44 4.63 -3.19 -8.73
CA ALA A 44 4.47 -2.25 -9.82
C ALA A 44 4.80 -2.92 -11.16
N VAL A 45 3.93 -2.76 -12.15
CA VAL A 45 4.09 -3.26 -13.51
C VAL A 45 3.98 -2.13 -14.52
N THR A 46 4.83 -2.18 -15.55
CA THR A 46 4.73 -1.27 -16.69
C THR A 46 3.69 -1.81 -17.66
N ARG A 47 2.67 -1.01 -17.97
CA ARG A 47 1.66 -1.30 -19.00
C ARG A 47 1.62 -0.15 -19.99
N GLY A 48 2.26 -0.35 -21.14
CA GLY A 48 2.43 0.69 -22.15
C GLY A 48 3.14 1.91 -21.56
N ARG A 49 2.49 3.08 -21.61
CA ARG A 49 3.02 4.35 -21.08
C ARG A 49 2.74 4.58 -19.58
N ARG A 50 2.19 3.59 -18.88
CA ARG A 50 1.80 3.71 -17.47
C ARG A 50 2.60 2.74 -16.61
N ILE A 51 2.85 3.14 -15.37
CA ILE A 51 3.33 2.26 -14.31
C ILE A 51 2.18 2.15 -13.31
N ILE A 52 1.78 0.92 -13.03
CA ILE A 52 0.62 0.62 -12.19
C ILE A 52 1.10 -0.20 -11.02
N GLY A 53 0.80 0.27 -9.82
CA GLY A 53 1.07 -0.38 -8.54
C GLY A 53 -0.05 -0.01 -7.58
N GLY A 54 0.09 -0.41 -6.32
CA GLY A 54 -0.84 0.01 -5.28
C GLY A 54 -0.76 -0.86 -4.04
N ILE A 55 -1.72 -0.65 -3.15
CA ILE A 55 -1.90 -1.46 -1.94
C ILE A 55 -3.28 -2.09 -1.93
N GLY A 56 -3.38 -3.28 -1.37
CA GLY A 56 -4.64 -3.98 -1.24
C GLY A 56 -4.60 -5.02 -0.14
N THR A 57 -5.67 -5.81 -0.05
CA THR A 57 -5.75 -6.97 0.83
C THR A 57 -5.82 -8.26 0.04
N THR A 58 -5.19 -9.33 0.55
CA THR A 58 -5.26 -10.66 -0.06
C THR A 58 -6.71 -11.17 -0.21
N LYS A 59 -6.94 -12.01 -1.23
CA LYS A 59 -8.26 -12.58 -1.57
C LYS A 59 -8.78 -13.53 -0.48
N GLY A 60 -10.09 -13.77 -0.49
CA GLY A 60 -10.79 -14.67 0.45
C GLY A 60 -11.60 -13.91 1.52
N ASP A 61 -11.96 -14.59 2.61
CA ASP A 61 -12.82 -14.04 3.68
C ASP A 61 -12.24 -12.77 4.31
N VAL A 62 -10.91 -12.68 4.37
CA VAL A 62 -10.21 -11.49 4.85
C VAL A 62 -10.51 -10.27 3.96
N SER A 63 -10.74 -10.45 2.66
CA SER A 63 -11.10 -9.35 1.75
C SER A 63 -12.50 -8.79 2.02
N ALA A 64 -13.47 -9.65 2.38
CA ALA A 64 -14.82 -9.21 2.74
C ALA A 64 -14.78 -8.41 4.05
N TYR A 65 -14.09 -8.93 5.07
CA TYR A 65 -13.89 -8.22 6.33
C TYR A 65 -13.09 -6.92 6.16
N ALA A 66 -12.00 -6.96 5.38
CA ALA A 66 -11.20 -5.79 5.04
C ALA A 66 -12.04 -4.68 4.42
N ARG A 67 -12.99 -5.03 3.53
CA ARG A 67 -13.90 -4.06 2.92
C ARG A 67 -14.81 -3.40 3.94
N VAL A 68 -15.36 -4.15 4.90
CA VAL A 68 -16.19 -3.60 5.98
C VAL A 68 -15.39 -2.63 6.85
N ILE A 69 -14.20 -3.05 7.29
CA ILE A 69 -13.31 -2.20 8.10
C ILE A 69 -12.86 -0.97 7.30
N HIS A 70 -12.51 -1.13 6.02
CA HIS A 70 -12.09 -0.03 5.18
C HIS A 70 -13.20 1.00 4.98
N ARG A 71 -14.45 0.59 4.75
CA ARG A 71 -15.58 1.51 4.64
C ARG A 71 -15.80 2.35 5.90
N LYS A 72 -15.46 1.83 7.07
CA LYS A 72 -15.66 2.53 8.35
C LYS A 72 -14.46 3.39 8.78
N TYR A 73 -13.24 2.96 8.46
CA TYR A 73 -12.02 3.55 9.02
C TYR A 73 -11.03 4.06 7.98
N GLU A 74 -11.23 3.70 6.71
CA GLU A 74 -10.48 4.19 5.55
C GLU A 74 -8.96 3.95 5.64
N TYR A 75 -8.55 2.87 6.32
CA TYR A 75 -7.14 2.64 6.66
C TYR A 75 -6.20 2.58 5.43
N LEU A 76 -6.65 2.04 4.29
CA LEU A 76 -5.88 2.07 3.03
C LEU A 76 -5.72 3.51 2.49
N THR A 77 -6.81 4.28 2.48
CA THR A 77 -6.83 5.68 2.01
C THR A 77 -5.94 6.55 2.88
N LYS A 78 -6.06 6.43 4.20
CA LYS A 78 -5.20 7.11 5.17
C LYS A 78 -3.74 6.71 5.00
N GLY A 79 -3.48 5.43 4.74
CA GLY A 79 -2.15 4.93 4.41
C GLY A 79 -1.56 5.62 3.18
N LEU A 80 -2.33 5.74 2.10
CA LEU A 80 -1.93 6.46 0.88
C LEU A 80 -1.71 7.95 1.14
N HIS A 81 -2.63 8.62 1.83
CA HIS A 81 -2.50 10.05 2.14
C HIS A 81 -1.24 10.37 2.95
N LYS A 82 -0.88 9.51 3.92
CA LYS A 82 0.35 9.67 4.70
C LYS A 82 1.62 9.49 3.88
N THR A 83 1.55 8.77 2.76
CA THR A 83 2.68 8.60 1.84
C THR A 83 2.93 9.83 0.99
N ILE A 84 1.88 10.59 0.62
CA ILE A 84 1.96 11.73 -0.33
C ILE A 84 3.15 12.66 -0.07
N PRO A 85 3.43 13.12 1.17
CA PRO A 85 4.54 14.03 1.43
C PRO A 85 5.92 13.46 1.05
N SER A 86 6.10 12.14 1.09
CA SER A 86 7.37 11.45 0.78
C SER A 86 7.52 11.06 -0.70
N VAL A 87 6.47 11.18 -1.51
CA VAL A 87 6.45 10.64 -2.89
C VAL A 87 7.54 11.26 -3.76
N LEU A 88 7.66 12.59 -3.75
CA LEU A 88 8.64 13.29 -4.59
C LEU A 88 10.08 12.90 -4.23
N GLU A 89 10.39 12.84 -2.93
CA GLU A 89 11.70 12.44 -2.43
C GLU A 89 12.07 11.01 -2.88
N ILE A 90 11.11 10.07 -2.79
CA ILE A 90 11.30 8.70 -3.25
C ILE A 90 11.60 8.68 -4.76
N ILE A 91 10.81 9.41 -5.56
CA ILE A 91 11.02 9.48 -7.01
C ILE A 91 12.41 10.02 -7.32
N GLU A 92 12.79 11.16 -6.72
CA GLU A 92 14.10 11.77 -6.97
C GLU A 92 15.25 10.83 -6.62
N ARG A 93 15.19 10.14 -5.49
CA ARG A 93 16.21 9.18 -5.06
C ARG A 93 16.42 8.03 -6.05
N HIS A 94 15.36 7.56 -6.70
CA HIS A 94 15.45 6.48 -7.70
C HIS A 94 15.83 6.94 -9.09
N MET A 95 15.57 8.21 -9.44
CA MET A 95 15.89 8.76 -10.76
C MET A 95 17.33 9.28 -10.86
N ARG A 96 17.94 9.69 -9.74
CA ARG A 96 19.32 10.18 -9.68
C ARG A 96 20.39 9.06 -9.67
N LYS A 97 20.04 7.86 -9.24
CA LYS A 97 20.86 6.64 -9.40
C LYS A 97 20.73 6.12 -10.80
#